data_AF-A0A0M8P5F2-F1
#
_entry.id   AF-A0A0M8P5F2-F1
#
_cell.length_a   1.000
_cell.length_b   1.000
_cell.length_c   1.000
_cell.angle_alpha   90.00
_cell.angle_beta   90.00
_cell.angle_gamma   90.00
#
_symmetry.space_group_name_H-M   'P 1'
#
loop_
_entity.id
_entity.type
_entity.pdbx_description
1 polymer ?
#
loop_
_entity_poly.entity_id
_entity_poly.type
_entity_poly.pdbx_seq_one_letter_code
_entity_poly.pdbx_strand_id
1 'polypeptide(L)'
;MDDIPRSWFPSGLDEGERVTLDKPSSSKWVIGKLVNTHNDQSDETHVPSYTCAQFECVNATDQEECFMRIYVQVPSTGYEHADRDTLAQQAAEFTPPELNAYKFLTDNNSRNTPKLRAYKQDTQDANGPIPGGHITWIVWQKVPGKCLGDIRDAFVYWGLQATERKRVRDAFLREFPKIMKVGYFPNHLSPCNLIWDNVNDALTEIYSLSRTLSALINAAKIGKPHVCYISSNFNIPGSHVIVINT
;
A
#
# COMPACT_ATOMS: atom_id res chain seq x y z
N MET A 1 14.32 -10.11 2.51
CA MET A 1 13.28 -10.13 1.48
C MET A 1 12.98 -11.59 1.32
N ASP A 2 11.80 -12.04 1.74
CA ASP A 2 11.43 -13.44 1.54
C ASP A 2 11.44 -13.69 0.04
N ASP A 3 12.12 -14.77 -0.38
CA ASP A 3 12.29 -15.09 -1.79
C ASP A 3 10.95 -15.62 -2.31
N ILE A 4 10.10 -14.71 -2.79
CA ILE A 4 8.78 -15.04 -3.34
C ILE A 4 9.00 -15.64 -4.72
N PRO A 5 8.52 -16.87 -4.99
CA PRO A 5 8.69 -17.49 -6.29
C PRO A 5 8.13 -16.61 -7.42
N ARG A 6 8.95 -16.31 -8.43
CA ARG A 6 8.49 -15.57 -9.63
C ARG A 6 7.31 -16.28 -10.31
N SER A 7 7.25 -17.60 -10.21
CA SER A 7 6.17 -18.46 -10.71
C SER A 7 4.81 -18.16 -10.08
N TRP A 8 4.76 -17.44 -8.94
CA TRP A 8 3.51 -17.04 -8.33
C TRP A 8 2.84 -15.84 -8.99
N PHE A 9 3.60 -15.05 -9.73
CA PHE A 9 3.04 -13.93 -10.47
C PHE A 9 2.79 -14.32 -11.93
N PRO A 10 1.79 -13.73 -12.60
CA PRO A 10 1.55 -13.99 -14.01
C PRO A 10 2.78 -13.66 -14.88
N SER A 11 2.84 -14.26 -16.06
CA SER A 11 3.79 -13.85 -17.10
C SER A 11 3.46 -12.44 -17.62
N GLY A 12 4.39 -11.81 -18.36
CA GLY A 12 4.17 -10.48 -18.92
C GLY A 12 4.18 -9.35 -17.89
N LEU A 13 4.97 -9.50 -16.83
CA LEU A 13 5.21 -8.46 -15.82
C LEU A 13 6.64 -7.90 -15.88
N ASP A 14 7.33 -8.14 -16.99
CA ASP A 14 8.68 -7.64 -17.19
C ASP A 14 8.64 -6.14 -17.56
N GLU A 15 9.73 -5.44 -17.31
CA GLU A 15 9.82 -4.01 -17.61
C GLU A 15 9.60 -3.75 -19.11
N GLY A 16 8.71 -2.82 -19.44
CA GLY A 16 8.28 -2.50 -20.80
C GLY A 16 7.01 -3.23 -21.27
N GLU A 17 6.57 -4.28 -20.56
CA GLU A 17 5.33 -4.98 -20.89
C GLU A 17 4.09 -4.12 -20.67
N ARG A 18 3.00 -4.47 -21.38
CA ARG A 18 1.75 -3.69 -21.36
C ARG A 18 0.63 -4.49 -20.74
N VAL A 19 -0.05 -3.87 -19.77
CA VAL A 19 -1.28 -4.40 -19.17
C VAL A 19 -2.46 -3.50 -19.45
N THR A 20 -3.64 -4.09 -19.66
CA THR A 20 -4.91 -3.37 -19.79
C THR A 20 -5.74 -3.57 -18.54
N LEU A 21 -6.19 -2.47 -17.94
CA LEU A 21 -7.09 -2.46 -16.80
C LEU A 21 -8.44 -1.90 -17.25
N ASP A 22 -9.54 -2.44 -16.73
CA ASP A 22 -10.89 -2.22 -17.25
C ASP A 22 -11.73 -1.27 -16.38
N LYS A 23 -11.28 -0.95 -15.15
CA LYS A 23 -11.95 -0.04 -14.23
C LYS A 23 -11.06 1.16 -13.88
N PRO A 24 -11.63 2.36 -13.64
CA PRO A 24 -13.05 2.72 -13.84
C PRO A 24 -13.45 2.80 -15.32
N SER A 25 -12.47 2.93 -16.21
CA SER A 25 -12.59 2.81 -17.66
C SER A 25 -11.35 2.08 -18.20
N SER A 26 -11.46 1.57 -19.43
CA SER A 26 -10.35 0.86 -20.07
C SER A 26 -9.13 1.78 -20.22
N SER A 27 -7.99 1.33 -19.71
CA SER A 27 -6.71 2.04 -19.73
C SER A 27 -5.55 1.06 -19.92
N LYS A 28 -4.47 1.54 -20.55
CA LYS A 28 -3.26 0.75 -20.83
C LYS A 28 -2.08 1.31 -20.06
N TRP A 29 -1.30 0.43 -19.45
CA TRP A 29 -0.19 0.79 -18.59
C TRP A 29 1.06 0.02 -19.01
N VAL A 30 2.19 0.71 -19.07
CA VAL A 30 3.52 0.12 -19.30
C VAL A 30 4.13 -0.16 -17.94
N ILE A 31 4.54 -1.40 -17.71
CA ILE A 31 5.17 -1.85 -16.46
C ILE A 31 6.61 -1.33 -16.42
N GLY A 32 6.98 -0.73 -15.30
CA GLY A 32 8.32 -0.25 -15.01
C GLY A 32 9.06 -1.18 -14.06
N LYS A 33 10.01 -0.60 -13.32
CA LYS A 33 10.84 -1.31 -12.35
C LYS A 33 10.02 -1.90 -11.19
N LEU A 34 10.39 -3.11 -10.75
CA LEU A 34 9.92 -3.70 -9.48
C LEU A 34 10.41 -2.88 -8.27
N VAL A 35 9.49 -2.44 -7.44
CA VAL A 35 9.75 -1.60 -6.26
C VAL A 35 9.83 -2.45 -4.99
N ASN A 36 8.85 -3.33 -4.76
CA ASN A 36 8.85 -4.22 -3.61
C ASN A 36 7.99 -5.46 -3.88
N THR A 37 8.13 -6.44 -2.99
CA THR A 37 7.26 -7.61 -2.90
C THR A 37 6.91 -7.87 -1.44
N HIS A 38 5.76 -8.51 -1.22
CA HIS A 38 5.29 -8.88 0.11
C HIS A 38 4.57 -10.23 0.05
N ASN A 39 4.77 -11.06 1.08
CA ASN A 39 4.13 -12.35 1.23
C ASN A 39 3.29 -12.33 2.50
N ASP A 40 2.02 -12.69 2.38
CA ASP A 40 1.06 -12.82 3.47
C ASP A 40 0.42 -14.21 3.37
N GLN A 41 1.26 -15.23 3.57
CA GLN A 41 0.81 -16.61 3.69
C GLN A 41 0.38 -16.89 5.12
N SER A 42 -0.80 -17.48 5.26
CA SER A 42 -1.33 -17.97 6.52
C SER A 42 -1.18 -19.49 6.60
N ASP A 43 -0.92 -20.00 7.79
CA ASP A 43 -1.07 -21.41 8.16
C ASP A 43 -2.55 -21.82 8.33
N GLU A 44 -3.46 -20.85 8.44
CA GLU A 44 -4.89 -21.07 8.54
C GLU A 44 -5.54 -21.12 7.14
N THR A 45 -6.06 -22.28 6.75
CA THR A 45 -6.61 -22.52 5.40
C THR A 45 -7.88 -21.72 5.08
N HIS A 46 -8.52 -21.11 6.07
CA HIS A 46 -9.72 -20.30 5.90
C HIS A 46 -9.42 -18.80 5.71
N VAL A 47 -8.16 -18.40 5.91
CA VAL A 47 -7.68 -17.04 5.65
C VAL A 47 -6.97 -17.06 4.29
N PRO A 48 -7.49 -16.34 3.26
CA PRO A 48 -6.87 -16.33 1.95
C PRO A 48 -5.43 -15.81 2.02
N SER A 49 -4.49 -16.68 1.66
CA SER A 49 -3.08 -16.33 1.55
C SER A 49 -2.83 -15.57 0.24
N TYR A 50 -2.00 -14.55 0.26
CA TYR A 50 -1.65 -13.80 -0.95
C TYR A 50 -0.20 -13.34 -0.95
N THR A 51 0.34 -13.14 -2.14
CA THR A 51 1.54 -12.34 -2.35
C THR A 51 1.19 -11.10 -3.14
N CYS A 52 1.99 -10.04 -3.00
CA CYS A 52 1.88 -8.90 -3.88
C CYS A 52 3.24 -8.36 -4.32
N ALA A 53 3.25 -7.79 -5.52
CA ALA A 53 4.40 -7.11 -6.11
C ALA A 53 3.99 -5.70 -6.54
N GLN A 54 4.79 -4.71 -6.16
CA GLN A 54 4.61 -3.33 -6.57
C GLN A 54 5.65 -2.95 -7.62
N PHE A 55 5.19 -2.29 -8.67
CA PHE A 55 5.98 -1.79 -9.78
C PHE A 55 5.78 -0.29 -9.94
N GLU A 56 6.76 0.40 -10.48
CA GLU A 56 6.50 1.64 -11.19
C GLU A 56 5.71 1.34 -12.47
N CYS A 57 4.91 2.28 -12.95
CA CYS A 57 4.22 2.14 -14.23
C CYS A 57 3.94 3.51 -14.84
N VAL A 58 3.70 3.52 -16.15
CA VAL A 58 3.35 4.73 -16.90
C VAL A 58 2.09 4.47 -17.71
N ASN A 59 1.15 5.41 -17.66
CA ASN A 59 -0.03 5.36 -18.52
C ASN A 59 0.39 5.49 -19.99
N ALA A 60 0.01 4.54 -20.82
CA ALA A 60 0.44 4.48 -22.21
C ALA A 60 -0.13 5.62 -23.08
N THR A 61 -1.16 6.32 -22.63
CA THR A 61 -1.85 7.39 -23.36
C THR A 61 -1.35 8.78 -22.95
N ASP A 62 -1.41 9.11 -21.66
CA ASP A 62 -1.10 10.46 -21.15
C ASP A 62 0.29 10.58 -20.50
N GLN A 63 1.05 9.47 -20.43
CA GLN A 63 2.37 9.39 -19.83
C GLN A 63 2.40 9.73 -18.33
N GLU A 64 1.26 9.62 -17.62
CA GLU A 64 1.25 9.77 -16.17
C GLU A 64 2.04 8.65 -15.48
N GLU A 65 3.02 9.02 -14.66
CA GLU A 65 3.74 8.09 -13.78
C GLU A 65 2.86 7.68 -12.58
N CYS A 66 2.80 6.39 -12.32
CA CYS A 66 2.01 5.78 -11.26
C CYS A 66 2.74 4.61 -10.62
N PHE A 67 2.18 4.11 -9.52
CA PHE A 67 2.53 2.78 -9.02
C PHE A 67 1.44 1.79 -9.38
N MET A 68 1.86 0.55 -9.63
CA MET A 68 0.99 -0.59 -9.83
C MET A 68 1.29 -1.63 -8.77
N ARG A 69 0.27 -2.22 -8.14
CA ARG A 69 0.43 -3.43 -7.35
C ARG A 69 -0.48 -4.54 -7.83
N ILE A 70 0.08 -5.73 -7.82
CA ILE A 70 -0.61 -6.95 -8.22
C ILE A 70 -0.67 -7.85 -7.00
N TYR A 71 -1.89 -8.16 -6.56
CA TYR A 71 -2.19 -9.14 -5.53
C TYR A 71 -2.52 -10.45 -6.21
N VAL A 72 -1.87 -11.54 -5.80
CA VAL A 72 -2.13 -12.89 -6.32
C VAL A 72 -2.39 -13.82 -5.14
N GLN A 73 -3.50 -14.55 -5.17
CA GLN A 73 -3.75 -15.60 -4.19
C GLN A 73 -2.70 -16.70 -4.33
N VAL A 74 -2.15 -17.16 -3.22
CA VAL A 74 -1.15 -18.23 -3.16
C VAL A 74 -1.62 -19.31 -2.18
N PRO A 75 -1.01 -20.51 -2.20
CA PRO A 75 -1.32 -21.55 -1.23
C PRO A 75 -1.08 -21.10 0.20
N SER A 76 -1.92 -21.56 1.12
CA SER A 76 -1.61 -21.54 2.55
C SER A 76 -0.30 -22.28 2.83
N THR A 77 0.38 -21.88 3.90
CA THR A 77 1.66 -22.48 4.30
C THR A 77 1.52 -24.00 4.44
N GLY A 78 2.39 -24.76 3.77
CA GLY A 78 2.40 -26.23 3.75
C GLY A 78 1.61 -26.87 2.60
N TYR A 79 0.92 -26.07 1.78
CA TYR A 79 0.19 -26.55 0.60
C TYR A 79 0.89 -26.20 -0.72
N GLU A 80 2.11 -25.65 -0.71
CA GLU A 80 2.85 -25.20 -1.90
C GLU A 80 3.10 -26.33 -2.93
N HIS A 81 3.05 -27.58 -2.47
CA HIS A 81 3.26 -28.79 -3.29
C HIS A 81 2.02 -29.68 -3.36
N ALA A 82 0.86 -29.19 -2.92
CA ALA A 82 -0.40 -29.93 -3.06
C ALA A 82 -0.78 -30.12 -4.53
N ASP A 83 -1.62 -31.13 -4.79
CA ASP A 83 -2.16 -31.34 -6.13
C ASP A 83 -3.10 -30.19 -6.56
N ARG A 84 -3.35 -30.07 -7.86
CA ARG A 84 -4.10 -28.95 -8.43
C ARG A 84 -5.55 -28.89 -7.94
N ASP A 85 -6.19 -30.03 -7.68
CA ASP A 85 -7.57 -30.07 -7.21
C ASP A 85 -7.66 -29.60 -5.75
N THR A 86 -6.69 -30.00 -4.92
CA THR A 86 -6.55 -29.50 -3.55
C THR A 86 -6.29 -27.98 -3.53
N LEU A 87 -5.43 -27.47 -4.41
CA LEU A 87 -5.16 -26.03 -4.52
C LEU A 87 -6.40 -25.25 -4.99
N ALA A 88 -7.15 -25.77 -5.98
CA ALA A 88 -8.37 -25.13 -6.47
C ALA A 88 -9.42 -24.97 -5.37
N GLN A 89 -9.49 -25.89 -4.40
CA GLN A 89 -10.41 -25.79 -3.27
C GLN A 89 -10.09 -24.62 -2.32
N GLN A 90 -8.89 -24.07 -2.36
CA GLN A 90 -8.53 -22.88 -1.59
C GLN A 90 -8.95 -21.56 -2.27
N ALA A 91 -9.41 -21.60 -3.53
CA ALA A 91 -9.85 -20.42 -4.24
C ALA A 91 -10.89 -19.64 -3.44
N ALA A 92 -10.62 -18.36 -3.20
CA ALA A 92 -11.47 -17.51 -2.39
C ALA A 92 -11.68 -16.15 -3.05
N GLU A 93 -12.90 -15.64 -2.94
CA GLU A 93 -13.17 -14.25 -3.27
C GLU A 93 -12.47 -13.33 -2.26
N PHE A 94 -11.70 -12.38 -2.77
CA PHE A 94 -10.97 -11.43 -1.95
C PHE A 94 -10.87 -10.10 -2.68
N THR A 95 -11.12 -9.02 -1.96
CA THR A 95 -10.81 -7.67 -2.41
C THR A 95 -9.75 -7.11 -1.47
N PRO A 96 -8.54 -6.78 -1.97
CA PRO A 96 -7.50 -6.20 -1.14
C PRO A 96 -8.02 -4.98 -0.37
N PRO A 97 -7.79 -4.89 0.96
CA PRO A 97 -8.20 -3.71 1.74
C PRO A 97 -7.71 -2.39 1.15
N GLU A 98 -6.53 -2.41 0.52
CA GLU A 98 -5.94 -1.28 -0.21
C GLU A 98 -6.83 -0.79 -1.37
N LEU A 99 -7.43 -1.70 -2.16
CA LEU A 99 -8.34 -1.31 -3.24
C LEU A 99 -9.58 -0.62 -2.69
N ASN A 100 -10.17 -1.16 -1.62
CA ASN A 100 -11.34 -0.56 -0.96
C ASN A 100 -11.01 0.85 -0.42
N ALA A 101 -9.84 1.01 0.18
CA ALA A 101 -9.37 2.31 0.64
C ALA A 101 -9.24 3.31 -0.50
N TYR A 102 -8.51 2.96 -1.57
CA TYR A 102 -8.29 3.86 -2.69
C TYR A 102 -9.58 4.26 -3.41
N LYS A 103 -10.53 3.33 -3.58
CA LYS A 103 -11.88 3.65 -4.11
C LYS A 103 -12.55 4.69 -3.23
N PHE A 104 -12.69 4.40 -1.93
CA PHE A 104 -13.36 5.29 -1.00
C PHE A 104 -12.73 6.69 -0.95
N LEU A 105 -11.40 6.77 -0.85
CA LEU A 105 -10.67 8.04 -0.72
C LEU A 105 -10.75 8.88 -1.99
N THR A 106 -10.70 8.23 -3.15
CA THR A 106 -10.83 8.88 -4.45
C THR A 106 -12.24 9.43 -4.63
N ASP A 107 -13.27 8.62 -4.34
CA ASP A 107 -14.68 9.01 -4.45
C ASP A 107 -15.03 10.17 -3.50
N ASN A 108 -14.36 10.25 -2.34
CA ASN A 108 -14.51 11.34 -1.37
C ASN A 108 -13.58 12.55 -1.64
N ASN A 109 -12.86 12.57 -2.76
CA ASN A 109 -11.93 13.66 -3.12
C ASN A 109 -10.90 13.99 -2.04
N SER A 110 -10.36 12.97 -1.37
CA SER A 110 -9.26 13.15 -0.42
C SER A 110 -8.09 13.87 -1.10
N ARG A 111 -7.55 14.91 -0.44
CA ARG A 111 -6.43 15.70 -0.96
C ARG A 111 -5.06 15.21 -0.47
N ASN A 112 -5.03 14.33 0.53
CA ASN A 112 -3.81 13.94 1.23
C ASN A 112 -3.46 12.47 1.04
N THR A 113 -4.09 11.82 0.06
CA THR A 113 -3.87 10.41 -0.29
C THR A 113 -3.74 10.31 -1.80
N PRO A 114 -2.91 9.39 -2.33
CA PRO A 114 -2.86 9.16 -3.77
C PRO A 114 -4.23 8.80 -4.33
N LYS A 115 -4.52 9.24 -5.55
CA LYS A 115 -5.76 8.90 -6.25
C LYS A 115 -5.65 7.54 -6.92
N LEU A 116 -6.73 6.77 -6.86
CA LEU A 116 -6.90 5.59 -7.71
C LEU A 116 -7.00 6.05 -9.16
N ARG A 117 -6.23 5.41 -10.05
CA ARG A 117 -6.27 5.66 -11.49
C ARG A 117 -6.98 4.55 -12.24
N ALA A 118 -6.61 3.31 -11.92
CA ALA A 118 -7.21 2.15 -12.56
C ALA A 118 -7.11 0.93 -11.65
N TYR A 119 -7.94 -0.07 -11.89
CA TYR A 119 -7.84 -1.38 -11.28
C TYR A 119 -8.46 -2.44 -12.17
N LYS A 120 -8.13 -3.70 -11.90
CA LYS A 120 -8.75 -4.88 -12.47
C LYS A 120 -8.83 -5.95 -11.39
N GLN A 121 -9.96 -6.62 -11.28
CA GLN A 121 -10.12 -7.82 -10.46
C GLN A 121 -10.45 -8.97 -11.41
N ASP A 122 -9.73 -10.07 -11.28
CA ASP A 122 -9.87 -11.23 -12.16
C ASP A 122 -9.62 -12.51 -11.37
N THR A 123 -9.77 -13.63 -12.06
CA THR A 123 -9.56 -14.97 -11.53
C THR A 123 -8.35 -15.61 -12.21
N GLN A 124 -7.53 -16.32 -11.45
CA GLN A 124 -6.38 -17.06 -11.94
C GLN A 124 -6.81 -18.21 -12.85
N ASP A 125 -6.04 -18.42 -13.93
CA ASP A 125 -6.25 -19.54 -14.84
C ASP A 125 -5.84 -20.88 -14.24
N ALA A 126 -5.95 -21.94 -15.03
CA ALA A 126 -5.60 -23.30 -14.63
C ALA A 126 -4.10 -23.52 -14.35
N ASN A 127 -3.22 -22.53 -14.59
CA ASN A 127 -1.78 -22.58 -14.35
C ASN A 127 -1.32 -21.67 -13.21
N GLY A 128 -2.17 -20.74 -12.72
CA GLY A 128 -1.87 -19.89 -11.58
C GLY A 128 -1.62 -20.69 -10.29
N PRO A 129 -0.98 -20.09 -9.26
CA PRO A 129 -0.73 -20.75 -7.97
C PRO A 129 -1.97 -21.41 -7.38
N ILE A 130 -3.10 -20.72 -7.44
CA ILE A 130 -4.40 -21.22 -7.02
C ILE A 130 -5.33 -21.17 -8.24
N PRO A 131 -5.60 -22.29 -8.93
CA PRO A 131 -6.57 -22.30 -10.02
C PRO A 131 -7.92 -21.78 -9.52
N GLY A 132 -8.49 -20.77 -10.18
CA GLY A 132 -9.73 -20.14 -9.71
C GLY A 132 -9.55 -19.14 -8.57
N GLY A 133 -8.33 -18.94 -8.05
CA GLY A 133 -8.03 -17.98 -7.01
C GLY A 133 -8.08 -16.53 -7.50
N HIS A 134 -8.13 -15.58 -6.58
CA HIS A 134 -8.21 -14.16 -6.95
C HIS A 134 -6.87 -13.63 -7.49
N ILE A 135 -6.95 -12.66 -8.39
CA ILE A 135 -5.84 -11.79 -8.78
C ILE A 135 -6.37 -10.36 -8.97
N THR A 136 -5.66 -9.36 -8.43
CA THR A 136 -6.11 -7.96 -8.46
C THR A 136 -4.96 -7.03 -8.79
N TRP A 137 -5.15 -6.18 -9.79
CA TRP A 137 -4.25 -5.11 -10.17
C TRP A 137 -4.83 -3.79 -9.67
N ILE A 138 -4.00 -2.96 -9.06
CA ILE A 138 -4.36 -1.64 -8.56
C ILE A 138 -3.31 -0.65 -9.07
N VAL A 139 -3.74 0.45 -9.69
CA VAL A 139 -2.88 1.54 -10.13
C VAL A 139 -3.31 2.82 -9.43
N TRP A 140 -2.36 3.47 -8.77
CA TRP A 140 -2.57 4.74 -8.09
C TRP A 140 -1.47 5.74 -8.41
N GLN A 141 -1.81 7.01 -8.22
CA GLN A 141 -0.94 8.14 -8.50
C GLN A 141 0.40 8.03 -7.78
N LYS A 142 1.50 8.26 -8.50
CA LYS A 142 2.80 8.55 -7.89
C LYS A 142 2.83 10.02 -7.49
N VAL A 143 2.87 10.29 -6.18
CA VAL A 143 2.83 11.66 -5.66
C VAL A 143 4.24 12.25 -5.55
N PRO A 144 4.40 13.58 -5.77
CA PRO A 144 5.69 14.23 -5.63
C PRO A 144 6.15 14.24 -4.16
N GLY A 145 7.46 14.38 -3.98
CA GLY A 145 8.09 14.53 -2.67
C GLY A 145 8.98 13.35 -2.28
N LYS A 146 9.38 13.36 -1.01
CA LYS A 146 10.26 12.33 -0.44
C LYS A 146 9.61 11.71 0.78
N CYS A 147 9.76 10.40 0.90
CA CYS A 147 9.39 9.70 2.09
C CYS A 147 10.20 10.21 3.30
N LEU A 148 9.54 10.41 4.46
CA LEU A 148 10.16 10.99 5.65
C LEU A 148 11.06 10.00 6.42
N GLY A 149 11.12 8.75 5.99
CA GLY A 149 12.02 7.73 6.52
C GLY A 149 11.73 6.35 5.94
N ASP A 150 12.15 5.32 6.66
CA ASP A 150 11.78 3.93 6.41
C ASP A 150 10.87 3.40 7.52
N ILE A 151 10.62 2.09 7.50
CA ILE A 151 9.71 1.45 8.48
C ILE A 151 10.23 1.53 9.92
N ARG A 152 11.54 1.74 10.11
CA ARG A 152 12.25 1.71 11.40
C ARG A 152 12.63 3.10 11.89
N ASP A 153 12.97 4.02 11.00
CA ASP A 153 13.52 5.33 11.38
C ASP A 153 13.07 6.47 10.47
N ALA A 154 12.90 7.65 11.06
CA ALA A 154 12.59 8.92 10.41
C ALA A 154 13.85 9.70 10.01
N PHE A 155 14.92 9.01 9.59
CA PHE A 155 16.22 9.63 9.33
C PHE A 155 16.16 10.78 8.32
N VAL A 156 15.30 10.68 7.30
CA VAL A 156 15.11 11.76 6.31
C VAL A 156 14.54 12.98 7.00
N TYR A 157 13.49 12.82 7.81
CA TYR A 157 12.90 13.90 8.59
C TYR A 157 13.92 14.57 9.53
N TRP A 158 14.69 13.78 10.27
CA TRP A 158 15.69 14.32 11.21
C TRP A 158 16.85 15.02 10.49
N GLY A 159 17.18 14.59 9.27
CA GLY A 159 18.15 15.26 8.40
C GLY A 159 17.67 16.60 7.82
N LEU A 160 16.37 16.91 7.85
CA LEU A 160 15.84 18.20 7.36
C LEU A 160 16.28 19.36 8.25
N GLN A 161 16.34 20.58 7.70
CA GLN A 161 16.58 21.78 8.49
C GLN A 161 15.44 22.04 9.48
N ALA A 162 15.73 22.75 10.58
CA ALA A 162 14.73 22.99 11.63
C ALA A 162 13.46 23.70 11.12
N THR A 163 13.61 24.64 10.18
CA THR A 163 12.50 25.34 9.52
C THR A 163 11.64 24.40 8.68
N GLU A 164 12.25 23.48 7.95
CA GLU A 164 11.54 22.49 7.14
C GLU A 164 10.85 21.43 8.00
N ARG A 165 11.50 20.96 9.08
CA ARG A 165 10.85 20.08 10.07
C ARG A 165 9.63 20.73 10.70
N LYS A 166 9.65 22.04 10.93
CA LYS A 166 8.47 22.79 11.41
C LYS A 166 7.34 22.75 10.37
N ARG A 167 7.64 23.02 9.10
CA ARG A 167 6.66 22.95 8.01
C ARG A 167 6.00 21.58 7.88
N VAL A 168 6.80 20.51 7.97
CA VAL A 168 6.27 19.13 8.01
C VAL A 168 5.31 18.92 9.18
N ARG A 169 5.65 19.38 10.40
CA ARG A 169 4.76 19.28 11.57
C ARG A 169 3.48 20.08 11.37
N ASP A 170 3.59 21.31 10.89
CA ASP A 170 2.44 22.18 10.63
C ASP A 170 1.49 21.54 9.59
N ALA A 171 2.04 20.94 8.54
CA ALA A 171 1.26 20.19 7.54
C ALA A 171 0.58 18.97 8.16
N PHE A 172 1.30 18.16 8.94
CA PHE A 172 0.72 17.01 9.63
C PHE A 172 -0.45 17.43 10.54
N LEU A 173 -0.27 18.43 11.39
CA LEU A 173 -1.30 18.92 12.32
C LEU A 173 -2.53 19.48 11.58
N ARG A 174 -2.33 20.07 10.40
CA ARG A 174 -3.41 20.58 9.55
C ARG A 174 -4.19 19.46 8.85
N GLU A 175 -3.52 18.41 8.40
CA GLU A 175 -4.11 17.36 7.57
C GLU A 175 -4.66 16.17 8.38
N PHE A 176 -4.04 15.83 9.50
CA PHE A 176 -4.42 14.70 10.34
C PHE A 176 -5.90 14.73 10.78
N PRO A 177 -6.48 15.85 11.24
CA PRO A 177 -7.91 15.90 11.59
C PRO A 177 -8.85 15.65 10.42
N LYS A 178 -8.40 15.92 9.18
CA LYS A 178 -9.21 15.66 7.98
C LYS A 178 -9.25 14.16 7.69
N ILE A 179 -8.10 13.48 7.78
CA ILE A 179 -8.00 12.03 7.63
C ILE A 179 -8.86 11.31 8.68
N MET A 180 -8.81 11.78 9.93
CA MET A 180 -9.63 11.24 11.01
C MET A 180 -11.14 11.27 10.73
N LYS A 181 -11.62 12.29 9.99
CA LYS A 181 -13.04 12.42 9.62
C LYS A 181 -13.46 11.52 8.46
N VAL A 182 -12.51 11.12 7.61
CA VAL A 182 -12.75 10.29 6.42
C VAL A 182 -12.98 8.82 6.81
N GLY A 183 -12.52 8.40 7.99
CA GLY A 183 -12.84 7.10 8.57
C GLY A 183 -11.98 5.94 8.06
N TYR A 184 -10.89 6.25 7.36
CA TYR A 184 -9.84 5.33 6.95
C TYR A 184 -8.55 5.74 7.66
N PHE A 185 -7.93 4.82 8.39
CA PHE A 185 -6.79 5.11 9.26
C PHE A 185 -5.57 4.30 8.86
N PRO A 186 -4.36 4.85 8.94
CA PRO A 186 -3.14 4.09 8.70
C PRO A 186 -3.07 2.94 9.72
N ASN A 187 -2.91 1.70 9.23
CA ASN A 187 -2.67 0.56 10.12
C ASN A 187 -1.44 0.81 11.00
N HIS A 188 -0.43 1.47 10.42
CA HIS A 188 0.78 1.94 11.07
C HIS A 188 1.11 3.36 10.60
N LEU A 189 1.18 4.31 11.54
CA LEU A 189 1.79 5.62 11.27
C LEU A 189 3.31 5.47 11.36
N SER A 190 3.93 5.29 10.20
CA SER A 190 5.38 5.18 10.08
C SER A 190 5.91 6.31 9.20
N PRO A 191 7.16 6.77 9.41
CA PRO A 191 7.78 7.73 8.51
C PRO A 191 7.82 7.25 7.06
N CYS A 192 7.86 5.92 6.82
CA CYS A 192 7.75 5.34 5.48
C CYS A 192 6.42 5.60 4.76
N ASN A 193 5.40 6.00 5.52
CA ASN A 193 4.04 6.22 5.04
C ASN A 193 3.74 7.71 4.82
N LEU A 194 4.71 8.59 5.05
CA LEU A 194 4.55 10.03 4.91
C LEU A 194 5.48 10.56 3.81
N ILE A 195 4.89 11.08 2.74
CA ILE A 195 5.61 11.75 1.65
C ILE A 195 5.50 13.26 1.85
N TRP A 196 6.65 13.90 2.00
CA TRP A 196 6.78 15.35 2.10
C TRP A 196 7.15 15.96 0.76
N ASP A 197 6.28 16.82 0.24
CA ASP A 197 6.53 17.69 -0.90
C ASP A 197 6.85 19.09 -0.40
N ASN A 198 8.14 19.42 -0.40
CA ASN A 198 8.61 20.71 0.09
C ASN A 198 8.30 21.89 -0.84
N VAL A 199 8.01 21.62 -2.12
CA VAL A 199 7.65 22.65 -3.11
C VAL A 199 6.24 23.13 -2.85
N ASN A 200 5.32 22.20 -2.61
CA ASN A 200 3.90 22.49 -2.43
C ASN A 200 3.45 22.57 -0.95
N ASP A 201 4.37 22.37 0.01
CA ASP A 201 4.08 22.35 1.45
C ASP A 201 3.01 21.30 1.83
N ALA A 202 3.07 20.16 1.13
CA ALA A 202 2.06 19.12 1.17
C ALA A 202 2.61 17.85 1.80
N LEU A 203 1.81 17.25 2.68
CA LEU A 203 2.10 15.95 3.27
C LEU A 203 1.06 14.94 2.77
N THR A 204 1.53 13.91 2.09
CA THR A 204 0.68 12.83 1.58
C THR A 204 0.91 11.56 2.38
N GLU A 205 -0.16 10.90 2.80
CA GLU A 205 -0.09 9.59 3.44
C GLU A 205 -0.20 8.48 2.39
N ILE A 206 0.72 7.52 2.45
CA ILE A 206 0.76 6.34 1.58
C ILE A 206 0.65 5.08 2.43
N TYR A 207 0.07 4.01 1.86
CA TYR A 207 -0.08 2.67 2.44
C TYR A 207 -1.27 2.39 3.39
N SER A 208 -1.54 1.09 3.55
CA SER A 208 -2.79 0.44 4.02
C SER A 208 -3.59 1.25 5.04
N LEU A 209 -4.51 2.03 4.50
CA LEU A 209 -5.58 2.62 5.28
C LEU A 209 -6.63 1.53 5.51
N SER A 210 -7.03 1.30 6.76
CA SER A 210 -8.10 0.36 7.09
C SER A 210 -9.16 1.00 7.97
N ARG A 211 -10.31 0.33 8.03
CA ARG A 211 -11.41 0.66 8.94
C ARG A 211 -11.43 -0.23 10.19
N THR A 212 -10.39 -1.05 10.40
CA THR A 212 -10.44 -2.10 11.42
C THR A 212 -10.47 -1.52 12.83
N LEU A 213 -10.98 -2.30 13.78
CA LEU A 213 -10.96 -1.96 15.20
C LEU A 213 -9.53 -1.68 15.69
N SER A 214 -8.52 -2.40 15.17
CA SER A 214 -7.11 -2.14 15.50
C SER A 214 -6.66 -0.76 15.03
N ALA A 215 -7.05 -0.35 13.82
CA ALA A 215 -6.75 0.99 13.31
C ALA A 215 -7.49 2.09 14.09
N LEU A 216 -8.74 1.84 14.50
CA LEU A 216 -9.51 2.72 15.39
C LEU A 216 -8.89 2.85 16.78
N ILE A 217 -8.41 1.74 17.37
CA ILE A 217 -7.71 1.74 18.66
C ILE A 217 -6.41 2.53 18.56
N ASN A 218 -5.65 2.37 17.47
CA ASN A 218 -4.45 3.16 17.22
C ASN A 218 -4.79 4.65 17.09
N ALA A 219 -5.81 4.99 16.31
CA ALA A 219 -6.29 6.37 16.16
C ALA A 219 -6.76 6.98 17.50
N ALA A 220 -7.45 6.21 18.35
CA ALA A 220 -7.89 6.64 19.67
C ALA A 220 -6.73 6.83 20.67
N LYS A 221 -5.65 6.03 20.57
CA LYS A 221 -4.42 6.26 21.34
C LYS A 221 -3.76 7.60 20.97
N ILE A 222 -3.85 7.96 19.69
CA ILE A 222 -3.29 9.21 19.14
C ILE A 222 -4.14 10.44 19.52
N GLY A 223 -5.46 10.27 19.65
CA GLY A 223 -6.40 11.33 20.04
C GLY A 223 -6.39 11.73 21.52
N LYS A 224 -5.47 11.19 22.36
CA LYS A 224 -5.26 11.69 23.72
C LYS A 224 -4.36 12.94 23.66
N PRO A 225 -4.65 14.01 24.42
CA PRO A 225 -4.21 15.38 24.14
C PRO A 225 -2.71 15.68 24.27
N HIS A 226 -1.84 14.69 24.40
CA HIS A 226 -0.40 14.92 24.49
C HIS A 226 0.35 13.84 23.71
N VAL A 227 0.84 14.25 22.52
CA VAL A 227 1.83 13.57 21.67
C VAL A 227 1.29 12.57 20.63
N CYS A 228 1.32 12.96 19.35
CA CYS A 228 1.31 12.03 18.22
C CYS A 228 2.72 11.44 18.06
N TYR A 229 2.89 10.16 18.38
CA TYR A 229 4.09 9.42 18.04
C TYR A 229 3.94 8.82 16.64
N ILE A 230 4.72 9.28 15.67
CA ILE A 230 4.96 8.51 14.43
C ILE A 230 6.05 7.48 14.80
N SER A 231 5.67 6.51 15.63
CA SER A 231 6.56 5.51 16.23
C SER A 231 6.56 4.25 15.39
N SER A 232 7.75 3.77 15.05
CA SER A 232 7.99 2.36 14.72
C SER A 232 7.43 1.50 15.85
N ASN A 233 6.52 0.58 15.56
CA ASN A 233 6.24 -0.48 16.51
C ASN A 233 7.54 -1.26 16.77
N PHE A 234 7.74 -1.64 18.03
CA PHE A 234 8.83 -2.40 18.62
C PHE A 234 9.95 -1.60 19.30
N ASN A 235 10.18 -2.06 20.53
CA ASN A 235 11.06 -1.62 21.59
C ASN A 235 12.55 -1.78 21.19
N ILE A 236 12.99 -1.06 20.16
CA ILE A 236 14.37 -1.07 19.67
C ILE A 236 15.09 0.15 20.24
N PRO A 237 16.16 -0.02 21.05
CA PRO A 237 16.98 1.09 21.51
C PRO A 237 17.62 1.80 20.32
N GLY A 238 17.33 3.10 20.14
CA GLY A 238 17.95 3.94 19.10
C GLY A 238 17.02 4.43 17.98
N SER A 239 15.74 4.03 17.95
CA SER A 239 14.79 4.52 16.95
C SER A 239 14.42 6.00 17.20
N HIS A 240 14.66 6.89 16.23
CA HIS A 240 14.29 8.30 16.33
C HIS A 240 12.85 8.53 15.85
N VAL A 241 11.90 8.40 16.78
CA VAL A 241 10.46 8.64 16.54
C VAL A 241 10.18 10.11 16.24
N ILE A 242 9.41 10.43 15.19
CA ILE A 242 8.91 11.81 15.01
C ILE A 242 7.87 12.06 16.10
N VAL A 243 8.27 12.85 17.10
CA VAL A 243 7.40 13.35 18.15
C VAL A 243 6.76 14.64 17.64
N ILE A 244 5.46 14.61 17.38
CA ILE A 244 4.67 15.81 17.07
C ILE A 244 3.83 16.12 18.32
N ASN A 245 4.29 17.12 19.07
CA ASN A 245 3.49 17.69 20.14
C ASN A 245 2.39 18.55 19.50
N THR A 246 1.14 18.15 19.71
CA THR A 246 -0.08 18.92 19.41
C THR A 246 -0.27 20.04 20.41
#